data_AF-A0A1G9E158-F1
#
_entry.id   AF-A0A1G9E158-F1
#
_cell.length_a   1.000
_cell.length_b   1.000
_cell.length_c   1.000
_cell.angle_alpha   90.00
_cell.angle_beta   90.00
_cell.angle_gamma   90.00
#
_symmetry.space_group_name_H-M   'P 1'
#
loop_
_entity.id
_entity.type
_entity.pdbx_description
1 polymer ?
#
loop_
_entity_poly.entity_id
_entity_poly.type
_entity_poly.pdbx_seq_one_letter_code
_entity_poly.pdbx_strand_id
1 'polypeptide(L)'
;MLKTDNARLSDHTRHQMSPEQIGRRLALLRRALGLRPSEMADLLGIPRTYWSRFEGGKRAISDTVAALLVEKFGVTLDFIILGRWDKLPLDLAERMREIERSDQASSLPKNS
;
A
#
# COMPACT_ATOMS: atom_id res chain seq x y z
N MET A 1 12.23 -8.04 36.63
CA MET A 1 11.34 -7.23 35.78
C MET A 1 12.20 -6.62 34.70
N LEU A 2 12.23 -7.24 33.51
CA LEU A 2 13.04 -6.74 32.39
C LEU A 2 12.52 -5.35 32.01
N LYS A 3 13.39 -4.34 32.11
CA LYS A 3 13.12 -3.02 31.53
C LYS A 3 12.90 -3.26 30.05
N THR A 4 11.69 -2.99 29.57
CA THR A 4 11.39 -3.08 28.14
C THR A 4 12.27 -2.05 27.46
N ASP A 5 13.37 -2.50 26.88
CA ASP A 5 14.29 -1.67 26.14
C ASP A 5 13.50 -0.89 25.10
N ASN A 6 13.70 0.43 25.14
CA ASN A 6 13.02 1.45 24.36
C ASN A 6 13.39 1.32 22.88
N ALA A 7 12.89 0.27 22.22
CA ALA A 7 12.99 0.07 20.78
C ALA A 7 12.07 1.09 20.08
N ARG A 8 12.57 2.32 19.91
CA ARG A 8 11.89 3.32 19.09
C ARG A 8 12.21 3.07 17.63
N LEU A 9 11.17 2.90 16.83
CA LEU A 9 11.29 2.90 15.37
C LEU A 9 11.82 4.26 14.89
N SER A 10 12.70 4.21 13.88
CA SER A 10 13.19 5.42 13.22
C SER A 10 12.03 6.26 12.66
N ASP A 11 12.21 7.57 12.59
CA ASP A 11 11.22 8.51 12.05
C ASP A 11 10.80 8.14 10.63
N HIS A 12 11.76 7.71 9.83
CA HIS A 12 11.51 7.18 8.49
C HIS A 12 10.59 5.96 8.52
N THR A 13 10.90 4.96 9.37
CA THR A 13 10.08 3.75 9.49
C THR A 13 8.67 4.09 9.97
N ARG A 14 8.53 4.99 10.96
CA ARG A 14 7.22 5.46 11.44
C ARG A 14 6.42 6.16 10.35
N HIS A 15 7.10 6.97 9.53
CA HIS A 15 6.46 7.61 8.38
C HIS A 15 5.99 6.58 7.35
N GLN A 16 6.82 5.58 7.02
CA GLN A 16 6.43 4.50 6.10
C GLN A 16 5.23 3.71 6.62
N MET A 17 5.17 3.43 7.92
CA MET A 17 4.06 2.72 8.55
C MET A 17 2.80 3.58 8.77
N SER A 18 2.83 4.87 8.40
CA SER A 18 1.67 5.73 8.54
C SER A 18 0.51 5.25 7.66
N PRO A 19 -0.76 5.38 8.11
CA PRO A 19 -1.93 5.02 7.32
C PRO A 19 -1.94 5.67 5.93
N GLU A 20 -1.45 6.89 5.81
CA GLU A 20 -1.39 7.63 4.55
C GLU A 20 -0.43 6.97 3.55
N GLN A 21 0.76 6.57 4.00
CA GLN A 21 1.74 5.90 3.13
C GLN A 21 1.29 4.49 2.76
N ILE A 22 0.70 3.75 3.70
CA ILE A 22 0.10 2.44 3.42
C ILE A 22 -1.03 2.61 2.40
N GLY A 23 -1.94 3.56 2.61
CA GLY A 23 -3.08 3.82 1.72
C GLY A 23 -2.67 4.11 0.28
N ARG A 24 -1.62 4.92 0.09
CA ARG A 24 -1.03 5.17 -1.24
C ARG A 24 -0.56 3.90 -1.92
N ARG A 25 0.14 3.02 -1.19
CA ARG A 25 0.62 1.73 -1.72
C ARG A 25 -0.52 0.78 -2.06
N LEU A 26 -1.58 0.76 -1.26
CA LEU A 26 -2.79 -0.02 -1.55
C LEU A 26 -3.50 0.47 -2.82
N ALA A 27 -3.63 1.79 -2.99
CA ALA A 27 -4.20 2.37 -4.20
C ALA A 27 -3.35 2.04 -5.44
N LEU A 28 -2.02 2.09 -5.31
CA LEU A 28 -1.11 1.72 -6.39
C LEU A 28 -1.22 0.25 -6.76
N LEU A 29 -1.25 -0.65 -5.76
CA LEU A 29 -1.44 -2.09 -5.98
C LEU A 29 -2.75 -2.36 -6.72
N ARG A 30 -3.86 -1.78 -6.23
CA ARG A 30 -5.17 -1.94 -6.87
C ARG A 30 -5.14 -1.52 -8.34
N ARG A 31 -4.52 -0.37 -8.64
CA ARG A 31 -4.43 0.14 -9.99
C ARG A 31 -3.54 -0.73 -10.89
N ALA A 32 -2.45 -1.28 -10.36
CA ALA A 32 -1.61 -2.24 -11.09
C ALA A 32 -2.33 -3.55 -11.42
N LEU A 33 -3.32 -3.91 -10.62
CA LEU A 33 -4.23 -5.01 -10.89
C LEU A 33 -5.39 -4.62 -11.84
N GLY A 34 -5.52 -3.35 -12.21
CA GLY A 34 -6.59 -2.84 -13.08
C GLY A 34 -7.97 -2.78 -12.41
N LEU A 35 -8.03 -2.82 -11.07
CA LEU A 35 -9.28 -2.97 -10.32
C LEU A 35 -9.89 -1.63 -9.89
N ARG A 36 -11.21 -1.57 -9.80
CA ARG A 36 -11.99 -0.52 -9.14
C ARG A 36 -11.97 -0.73 -7.61
N PRO A 37 -12.14 0.31 -6.79
CA PRO A 37 -12.18 0.18 -5.33
C PRO A 37 -13.21 -0.84 -4.83
N SER A 38 -14.37 -0.92 -5.49
CA SER A 38 -15.40 -1.91 -5.17
C SER A 38 -14.95 -3.34 -5.45
N GLU A 39 -14.30 -3.57 -6.60
CA GLU A 39 -13.85 -4.91 -7.01
C GLU A 39 -12.77 -5.43 -6.07
N MET A 40 -11.85 -4.56 -5.63
CA MET A 40 -10.83 -4.91 -4.65
C MET A 40 -11.44 -5.31 -3.31
N ALA A 41 -12.43 -4.56 -2.82
CA ALA A 41 -13.13 -4.89 -1.59
C ALA A 41 -13.91 -6.20 -1.70
N ASP A 42 -14.59 -6.42 -2.84
CA ASP A 42 -15.37 -7.62 -3.10
C ASP A 42 -14.45 -8.86 -3.18
N LEU A 43 -13.28 -8.77 -3.84
CA LEU A 43 -12.27 -9.84 -3.91
C LEU A 43 -11.64 -10.19 -2.55
N LEU A 44 -11.51 -9.18 -1.68
CA LEU A 44 -11.03 -9.34 -0.30
C LEU A 44 -12.13 -9.78 0.67
N GLY A 45 -13.40 -9.77 0.26
CA GLY A 45 -14.53 -10.11 1.12
C GLY A 45 -14.76 -9.11 2.26
N ILE A 46 -14.41 -7.83 2.06
CA ILE A 46 -14.55 -6.77 3.07
C ILE A 46 -15.55 -5.70 2.64
N PRO A 47 -16.12 -4.92 3.60
CA PRO A 47 -16.97 -3.79 3.24
C PRO A 47 -16.22 -2.76 2.37
N ARG A 48 -16.85 -2.28 1.30
CA ARG A 48 -16.27 -1.25 0.40
C ARG A 48 -15.83 0.02 1.13
N THR A 49 -16.54 0.38 2.20
CA THR A 49 -16.20 1.52 3.07
C THR A 49 -14.88 1.32 3.83
N TYR A 50 -14.49 0.08 4.13
CA TYR A 50 -13.20 -0.23 4.75
C TYR A 50 -12.08 0.03 3.77
N TRP A 51 -12.19 -0.52 2.55
CA TRP A 51 -11.19 -0.32 1.50
C TRP A 51 -10.94 1.17 1.22
N SER A 52 -12.02 1.96 1.05
CA SER A 52 -11.92 3.41 0.84
C SER A 52 -11.21 4.15 1.99
N ARG A 53 -11.43 3.73 3.25
CA ARG A 53 -10.74 4.32 4.40
C ARG A 53 -9.26 3.96 4.46
N PHE A 54 -8.88 2.77 4.00
CA PHE A 54 -7.49 2.35 3.89
C PHE A 54 -6.77 3.18 2.82
N GLU A 55 -7.28 3.24 1.59
CA GLU A 55 -6.67 4.03 0.51
C GLU A 55 -6.53 5.51 0.86
N GLY A 56 -7.55 6.06 1.53
CA GLY A 56 -7.55 7.45 1.96
C GLY A 56 -6.67 7.74 3.19
N GLY A 57 -5.96 6.75 3.74
CA GLY A 57 -5.13 6.92 4.93
C GLY A 57 -5.91 7.24 6.21
N LYS A 58 -7.23 7.09 6.21
CA LYS A 58 -8.07 7.41 7.39
C LYS A 58 -8.05 6.31 8.44
N ARG A 59 -7.54 5.12 8.08
CA ARG A 59 -7.47 3.95 8.95
C ARG A 59 -6.25 3.12 8.59
N ALA A 60 -5.54 2.63 9.61
CA ALA A 60 -4.50 1.63 9.43
C ALA A 60 -5.10 0.32 8.87
N ILE A 61 -4.38 -0.33 7.97
CA ILE A 61 -4.73 -1.68 7.52
C ILE A 61 -4.63 -2.65 8.71
N SER A 62 -5.52 -3.64 8.77
CA SER A 62 -5.39 -4.73 9.75
C SER A 62 -4.50 -5.85 9.21
N ASP A 63 -3.88 -6.61 10.11
CA ASP A 63 -3.03 -7.74 9.75
C ASP A 63 -3.77 -8.77 8.89
N THR A 64 -5.06 -9.01 9.17
CA THR A 64 -5.91 -9.91 8.36
C THR A 64 -6.03 -9.43 6.91
N VAL A 65 -6.28 -8.13 6.68
CA VAL A 65 -6.41 -7.60 5.32
C VAL A 65 -5.05 -7.61 4.62
N ALA A 66 -3.98 -7.29 5.34
CA ALA A 66 -2.61 -7.37 4.80
C ALA A 66 -2.26 -8.80 4.37
N ALA A 67 -2.60 -9.81 5.18
CA ALA A 67 -2.39 -11.22 4.84
C ALA A 67 -3.22 -11.66 3.63
N LEU A 68 -4.50 -11.24 3.54
CA LEU A 68 -5.34 -11.53 2.37
C LEU A 68 -4.77 -10.94 1.08
N LEU A 69 -4.15 -9.76 1.14
CA LEU A 69 -3.49 -9.17 -0.02
C LEU A 69 -2.30 -10.01 -0.48
N VAL A 70 -1.47 -10.47 0.46
CA VAL A 70 -0.32 -11.34 0.17
C VAL A 70 -0.80 -12.64 -0.48
N GLU A 71 -1.79 -13.30 0.12
CA GLU A 71 -2.32 -14.58 -0.35
C GLU A 71 -2.95 -14.48 -1.75
N LYS A 72 -3.74 -13.43 -2.01
CA LYS A 72 -4.49 -13.33 -3.28
C LYS A 72 -3.71 -12.71 -4.43
N PHE A 73 -2.75 -11.84 -4.14
CA PHE A 73 -2.10 -11.00 -5.16
C PHE A 73 -0.58 -11.11 -5.19
N GLY A 74 0.04 -11.89 -4.29
CA GLY A 74 1.48 -12.11 -4.27
C GLY A 74 2.32 -10.90 -3.85
N VAL A 75 1.68 -9.84 -3.34
CA VAL A 75 2.37 -8.69 -2.73
C VAL A 75 3.02 -9.11 -1.41
N THR A 76 4.00 -8.35 -0.90
CA THR A 76 4.66 -8.64 0.39
C THR A 76 4.30 -7.66 1.49
N LEU A 77 4.36 -8.11 2.74
CA LEU A 77 4.16 -7.25 3.91
C LEU A 77 5.25 -6.17 4.01
N ASP A 78 6.50 -6.50 3.66
CA ASP A 78 7.59 -5.53 3.54
C ASP A 78 7.22 -4.36 2.62
N PHE A 79 6.57 -4.63 1.50
CA PHE A 79 6.06 -3.57 0.63
C PHE A 79 4.89 -2.83 1.27
N ILE A 80 3.85 -3.54 1.72
CA ILE A 80 2.63 -2.91 2.26
C ILE A 80 2.96 -1.99 3.43
N ILE A 81 3.76 -2.46 4.39
CA ILE A 81 4.03 -1.81 5.67
C ILE A 81 5.24 -0.88 5.59
N LEU A 82 6.34 -1.32 4.97
CA LEU A 82 7.62 -0.60 4.98
C LEU A 82 7.94 0.12 3.65
N GLY A 83 7.14 -0.11 2.59
CA GLY A 83 7.38 0.48 1.28
C GLY A 83 8.58 -0.11 0.53
N ARG A 84 8.98 -1.34 0.87
CA ARG A 84 10.14 -2.01 0.26
C ARG A 84 9.80 -2.68 -1.07
N TRP A 85 10.13 -1.99 -2.15
CA TRP A 85 9.90 -2.47 -3.52
C TRP A 85 10.78 -3.65 -3.92
N ASP A 86 11.97 -3.78 -3.33
CA ASP A 86 12.90 -4.89 -3.59
C ASP A 86 12.38 -6.25 -3.13
N LYS A 87 11.30 -6.25 -2.32
CA LYS A 87 10.63 -7.45 -1.82
C LYS A 87 9.38 -7.82 -2.60
N LEU A 88 9.04 -7.10 -3.66
CA LEU A 88 7.92 -7.48 -4.53
C LEU A 88 8.35 -8.47 -5.61
N PRO A 89 7.43 -9.33 -6.10
CA PRO A 89 7.61 -10.01 -7.37
C PRO A 89 7.95 -9.00 -8.47
N LEU A 90 8.92 -9.35 -9.33
CA LEU A 90 9.48 -8.42 -10.31
C LEU A 90 8.42 -7.86 -11.26
N ASP A 91 7.57 -8.73 -11.79
CA ASP A 91 6.48 -8.39 -12.70
C ASP A 91 5.46 -7.43 -12.07
N LEU A 92 5.08 -7.67 -10.81
CA LEU A 92 4.19 -6.79 -10.07
C LEU A 92 4.85 -5.43 -9.80
N ALA A 93 6.12 -5.42 -9.40
CA ALA A 93 6.87 -4.20 -9.15
C ALA A 93 7.00 -3.34 -10.41
N GLU A 94 7.23 -3.95 -11.58
CA GLU A 94 7.31 -3.25 -12.86
C GLU A 94 5.99 -2.56 -13.23
N ARG A 95 4.87 -3.30 -13.18
CA ARG A 95 3.52 -2.75 -13.45
C ARG A 95 3.20 -1.56 -12.53
N MET A 96 3.51 -1.70 -11.24
CA MET A 96 3.25 -0.63 -10.27
C MET A 96 4.15 0.60 -10.51
N ARG A 97 5.41 0.42 -10.92
CA ARG A 97 6.32 1.53 -11.27
C ARG A 97 5.86 2.30 -12.51
N GLU A 98 5.31 1.62 -13.51
CA GLU A 98 4.77 2.26 -14.71
C GLU A 98 3.61 3.21 -14.38
N ILE A 99 2.72 2.77 -13.50
CA ILE A 99 1.60 3.59 -13.03
C ILE A 99 2.11 4.79 -12.24
N GLU A 100 3.05 4.60 -11.32
CA GLU A 100 3.61 5.68 -10.52
C GLU A 100 4.31 6.74 -11.39
N ARG A 101 5.08 6.33 -12.41
CA ARG A 101 5.69 7.26 -13.38
C ARG A 101 4.63 8.04 -14.16
N SER A 102 3.55 7.38 -14.56
CA SER A 102 2.46 8.00 -15.31
C SER A 102 1.77 9.10 -14.48
N ASP A 103 1.57 8.86 -13.18
CA ASP A 103 0.99 9.87 -12.26
C ASP A 103 1.91 11.09 -12.10
N GLN A 104 3.21 10.87 -11.97
CA GLN A 104 4.20 11.94 -11.84
C GLN A 104 4.29 12.78 -13.12
N ALA A 105 4.25 12.14 -14.30
CA ALA A 105 4.25 12.82 -15.59
C ALA A 105 2.98 13.65 -15.81
N SER A 106 1.82 13.18 -15.35
CA SER A 106 0.55 13.91 -15.42
C SER A 106 0.45 15.08 -14.44
N SER A 107 1.32 15.15 -13.42
CA SER A 107 1.31 16.18 -12.38
C SER A 107 2.26 17.37 -12.68
N LEU A 108 3.02 17.33 -13.77
CA LEU A 108 3.86 18.44 -14.21
C LEU A 108 3.00 19.53 -14.89
N PRO A 109 3.17 20.82 -14.57
CA PRO A 109 2.46 21.89 -15.25
C PRO A 109 2.85 21.90 -16.73
N LYS A 110 1.86 21.86 -17.63
CA LYS A 110 2.07 22.15 -19.05
C LYS A 110 2.41 23.63 -19.15
N ASN A 111 3.69 23.96 -19.29
CA ASN A 111 4.09 25.31 -19.69
C ASN A 111 3.52 25.58 -21.09
N SER A 112 2.61 26.54 -21.18
CA SER A 112 2.21 27.24 -22.41
C SER A 112 2.12 28.71 -22.09
#